data_AF-A0A927Z3Y4-F1
#
_entry.id   AF-A0A927Z3Y4-F1
#
_cell.length_a   1.000
_cell.length_b   1.000
_cell.length_c   1.000
_cell.angle_alpha   90.00
_cell.angle_beta   90.00
_cell.angle_gamma   90.00
#
_symmetry.space_group_name_H-M   'P 1'
#
loop_
_entity.id
_entity.type
_entity.pdbx_description
1 polymer ?
#
loop_
_entity_poly.entity_id
_entity_poly.type
_entity_poly.pdbx_seq_one_letter_code
_entity_poly.pdbx_strand_id
1 'polypeptide(L)'
;NEQKKNGVGILFVGEDLDVMMALCDKIMVICHGKLMGVVHAHKVTKEELGLMMTGALDMTEIDGKIAGIAKDTNITEEADNE
;
A
#
# COMPACT_ATOMS: atom_id res chain seq x y z
N ASN A 1 -9.54 7.10 15.31
CA ASN A 1 -10.06 7.74 14.08
C ASN A 1 -10.68 9.12 14.25
N GLU A 2 -10.51 9.82 15.38
CA GLU A 2 -11.10 11.15 15.57
C GLU A 2 -10.33 12.24 14.78
N GLN A 3 -8.98 12.22 14.82
CA GLN A 3 -8.14 13.17 14.09
C GLN A 3 -8.28 13.07 12.56
N LYS A 4 -8.43 11.84 12.05
CA LYS A 4 -8.75 11.59 10.64
C LYS A 4 -10.07 12.26 10.20
N LYS A 5 -11.10 12.24 11.06
CA LYS A 5 -12.39 12.91 10.78
C LYS A 5 -12.26 14.44 10.77
N ASN A 6 -11.26 14.98 11.47
CA ASN A 6 -10.95 16.40 11.49
C ASN A 6 -10.10 16.86 10.29
N GLY A 7 -9.88 15.99 9.29
CA GLY A 7 -9.11 16.30 8.09
C GLY A 7 -7.59 16.29 8.29
N VAL A 8 -7.11 15.73 9.41
CA VAL A 8 -5.67 15.58 9.68
C VAL A 8 -5.13 14.33 8.98
N GLY A 9 -4.10 14.50 8.15
CA GLY A 9 -3.36 13.38 7.57
C GLY A 9 -2.53 12.67 8.64
N ILE A 10 -2.61 11.34 8.68
CA ILE A 10 -1.86 10.50 9.62
C ILE A 10 -1.00 9.53 8.81
N LEU A 11 0.30 9.53 9.08
CA LEU A 11 1.23 8.53 8.56
C LEU A 11 1.52 7.51 9.67
N PHE A 12 1.17 6.26 9.42
CA PHE A 12 1.47 5.13 10.31
C PHE A 12 2.48 4.21 9.63
N VAL A 13 3.53 3.84 10.35
CA VAL A 13 4.58 2.92 9.89
C VAL A 13 4.66 1.77 10.89
N GLY A 14 4.60 0.54 10.39
CA GLY A 14 4.64 -0.66 11.21
C GLY A 14 4.74 -1.93 10.35
N GLU A 15 4.51 -3.08 10.97
CA GLU A 15 4.52 -4.39 10.30
C GLU A 15 3.33 -5.28 10.65
N ASP A 16 2.53 -4.91 11.66
CA ASP A 16 1.38 -5.71 12.08
C ASP A 16 0.22 -5.53 11.10
N LEU A 17 -0.05 -6.59 10.34
CA LEU A 17 -1.10 -6.66 9.33
C LEU A 17 -2.48 -6.33 9.89
N ASP A 18 -2.86 -6.90 11.05
CA ASP A 18 -4.22 -6.72 11.61
C ASP A 18 -4.43 -5.26 12.04
N VAL A 19 -3.40 -4.67 12.64
CA VAL A 19 -3.42 -3.26 13.07
C VAL A 19 -3.50 -2.34 11.85
N MET A 20 -2.70 -2.59 10.83
CA MET A 20 -2.71 -1.81 9.59
C MET A 20 -4.06 -1.86 8.89
N MET A 21 -4.65 -3.05 8.73
CA MET A 21 -5.94 -3.22 8.08
C MET A 21 -7.09 -2.56 8.86
N ALA A 22 -7.00 -2.52 10.19
CA ALA A 22 -8.02 -1.90 11.03
C ALA A 22 -7.94 -0.37 11.11
N LEU A 23 -6.74 0.21 11.00
CA LEU A 23 -6.51 1.65 11.20
C LEU A 23 -6.40 2.45 9.89
N CYS A 24 -5.78 1.88 8.86
CA CYS A 24 -5.40 2.61 7.66
C CYS A 24 -6.49 2.58 6.58
N ASP A 25 -6.59 3.64 5.77
CA ASP A 25 -7.42 3.62 4.55
C ASP A 25 -6.68 3.03 3.36
N LYS A 26 -5.38 3.34 3.30
CA LYS A 26 -4.44 2.94 2.27
C LYS A 26 -3.19 2.41 2.96
N ILE A 27 -2.61 1.37 2.39
CA ILE A 27 -1.39 0.73 2.87
C ILE A 27 -0.41 0.73 1.72
N MET A 28 0.76 1.30 1.96
CA MET A 28 1.91 1.23 1.06
C MET A 28 2.85 0.17 1.61
N VAL A 29 3.26 -0.76 0.75
CA VAL A 29 4.18 -1.84 1.13
C VAL A 29 5.52 -1.61 0.46
N ILE A 30 6.59 -1.67 1.26
CA ILE A 30 7.97 -1.59 0.77
C ILE A 30 8.70 -2.85 1.21
N CYS A 31 9.38 -3.50 0.28
CA CYS A 31 10.24 -4.65 0.55
C CYS A 31 11.58 -4.44 -0.16
N HIS A 32 12.70 -4.72 0.52
CA HIS A 32 14.05 -4.53 -0.02
C HIS A 32 14.32 -3.16 -0.65
N GLY A 33 13.73 -2.10 -0.09
CA GLY A 33 13.88 -0.73 -0.61
C GLY A 33 13.09 -0.44 -1.89
N LYS A 34 12.23 -1.35 -2.33
CA LYS A 34 11.36 -1.18 -3.50
C LYS A 34 9.89 -1.12 -3.07
N LEU A 35 9.09 -0.34 -3.78
CA LEU A 35 7.65 -0.31 -3.58
C LEU A 35 7.05 -1.60 -4.14
N MET A 36 6.26 -2.29 -3.34
CA MET A 36 5.56 -3.52 -3.75
C MET A 36 4.12 -3.22 -4.17
N GLY A 37 3.57 -2.06 -3.76
CA GLY A 37 2.25 -1.60 -4.14
C GLY A 37 1.62 -0.63 -3.13
N VAL A 38 0.55 0.04 -3.56
CA VAL A 38 -0.31 0.88 -2.71
C VAL A 38 -1.75 0.37 -2.83
N VAL A 39 -2.32 -0.12 -1.74
CA VAL A 39 -3.62 -0.78 -1.74
C VAL A 39 -4.58 -0.12 -0.77
N HIS A 40 -5.88 -0.17 -1.06
CA HIS A 40 -6.90 0.13 -0.06
C HIS A 40 -7.00 -1.01 0.96
N ALA A 41 -6.93 -0.69 2.25
CA ALA A 41 -7.00 -1.68 3.33
C ALA A 41 -8.28 -2.55 3.29
N HIS A 42 -9.39 -1.99 2.78
CA HIS A 42 -10.68 -2.68 2.67
C HIS A 42 -10.84 -3.51 1.38
N LYS A 43 -9.85 -3.51 0.47
CA LYS A 43 -9.88 -4.26 -0.80
C LYS A 43 -8.78 -5.30 -0.93
N VAL A 44 -7.93 -5.43 0.08
CA VAL A 44 -6.81 -6.36 0.11
C VAL A 44 -7.04 -7.38 1.22
N THR A 45 -6.64 -8.62 0.98
CA THR A 45 -6.62 -9.67 1.99
C THR A 45 -5.35 -9.61 2.83
N LYS A 46 -5.39 -10.22 4.01
CA LYS A 46 -4.21 -10.30 4.90
C LYS A 46 -3.08 -11.09 4.23
N GLU A 47 -3.45 -12.13 3.49
CA GLU A 47 -2.55 -12.99 2.74
C GLU A 47 -1.84 -12.22 1.62
N GLU A 48 -2.58 -11.48 0.78
CA GLU A 48 -1.99 -10.63 -0.28
C GLU A 48 -1.06 -9.57 0.32
N LEU A 49 -1.47 -8.95 1.42
CA LEU A 49 -0.65 -7.95 2.11
C LEU A 49 0.64 -8.57 2.67
N GLY A 50 0.55 -9.75 3.27
CA GLY A 50 1.72 -10.51 3.74
C GLY A 50 2.64 -10.91 2.59
N LEU A 51 2.11 -11.37 1.46
CA LEU A 51 2.90 -11.71 0.27
C LEU A 51 3.66 -10.51 -0.29
N MET A 52 3.03 -9.32 -0.30
CA MET A 52 3.72 -8.08 -0.67
C MET A 52 4.84 -7.75 0.31
N MET A 53 4.62 -7.91 1.62
CA MET A 53 5.65 -7.63 2.63
C MET A 53 6.86 -8.56 2.53
N THR A 54 6.68 -9.79 2.08
CA THR A 54 7.78 -10.74 1.82
C THR A 54 8.41 -10.59 0.44
N GLY A 55 7.92 -9.66 -0.40
CA GLY A 55 8.38 -9.50 -1.79
C GLY A 55 7.99 -10.65 -2.72
N ALA A 56 7.02 -11.48 -2.32
CA ALA A 56 6.53 -12.61 -3.11
C ALA A 56 5.40 -12.20 -4.09
N LEU A 57 4.81 -11.03 -3.85
CA LEU A 57 3.80 -10.42 -4.71
C LEU A 57 4.19 -8.98 -4.97
N ASP A 58 4.33 -8.63 -6.24
CA ASP A 58 4.53 -7.26 -6.72
C ASP A 58 3.25 -6.81 -7.43
N MET A 59 2.65 -5.73 -6.92
CA MET A 59 1.42 -5.13 -7.45
C MET A 59 1.68 -3.73 -8.01
N THR A 60 2.95 -3.33 -8.17
CA THR A 60 3.29 -2.10 -8.89
C THR A 60 2.87 -2.18 -10.35
N GLU A 61 2.95 -3.36 -10.98
CA GLU A 61 2.50 -3.64 -12.34
C GLU A 61 1.91 -5.06 -12.52
N ILE A 62 0.68 -5.18 -13.04
CA ILE A 62 0.11 -6.45 -13.51
C ILE A 62 -0.48 -6.21 -14.93
N ASP A 63 0.05 -6.90 -15.94
CA ASP A 63 -0.43 -6.87 -17.34
C ASP A 63 -0.64 -5.46 -17.95
N GLY A 64 0.34 -4.56 -17.79
CA GLY A 64 0.32 -3.23 -18.41
C GLY A 64 -0.81 -2.31 -17.93
N LYS A 65 -1.43 -2.63 -16.79
CA LYS A 65 -2.40 -1.78 -16.10
C LYS A 65 -1.90 -1.45 -14.71
N ILE A 66 -1.87 -0.15 -14.40
CA ILE A 66 -1.51 0.40 -13.10
C ILE A 66 -2.51 -0.13 -12.07
N ALA A 67 -2.07 -1.05 -11.21
CA ALA A 67 -2.92 -1.78 -10.29
C ALA A 67 -2.41 -1.74 -8.83
N GLY A 68 -1.76 -0.66 -8.40
CA GLY A 68 -1.77 -0.30 -6.99
C GLY A 68 -3.15 0.28 -6.66
N ILE A 69 -4.11 -0.56 -6.23
CA ILE A 69 -5.56 -0.24 -6.17
C ILE A 69 -5.90 0.76 -5.06
N ALA A 70 -5.43 1.99 -5.21
CA ALA A 70 -6.03 3.21 -4.69
C ALA A 70 -5.95 4.25 -5.81
N LYS A 71 -7.00 4.36 -6.64
CA LYS A 71 -7.03 5.24 -7.83
C LYS A 71 -6.85 6.73 -7.53
N ASP A 72 -6.89 7.08 -6.25
CA ASP A 72 -6.73 8.40 -5.67
C ASP A 72 -5.37 8.55 -4.94
N THR A 73 -4.37 7.74 -5.29
CA THR A 73 -2.97 7.92 -4.84
C THR A 73 -2.19 8.76 -5.84
N ASN A 74 -1.36 9.68 -5.33
CA ASN A 74 -0.40 10.44 -6.14
C ASN A 74 0.98 9.77 -6.19
N ILE A 75 1.09 8.54 -5.69
CA ILE A 75 2.34 7.76 -5.69
C ILE A 75 2.42 7.00 -7.01
N THR A 76 3.32 7.44 -7.89
CA THR A 76 3.72 6.74 -9.12
C THR A 76 5.17 6.35 -8.97
N GLU A 77 5.57 5.15 -9.39
CA GLU A 77 6.99 4.89 -9.61
C GLU A 77 7.43 5.74 -10.80
N GLU A 78 8.31 6.71 -10.54
CA GLU A 78 9.17 7.23 -11.59
C GLU A 78 10.10 6.06 -11.93
N ALA A 79 9.86 5.41 -13.07
CA ALA A 79 10.84 4.51 -13.62
C ALA A 79 12.11 5.34 -13.83
N ASP A 80 13.13 5.09 -13.00
CA ASP A 80 14.50 5.52 -13.25
C ASP A 80 14.92 4.90 -14.59
N ASN A 81 14.57 5.58 -15.69
CA ASN A 81 15.06 5.29 -17.02
C ASN A 81 16.53 5.72 -17.03
N GLU A 82 17.42 4.77 -16.82
CA GLU A 82 18.83 4.89 -17.22
C GLU A 82 18.97 4.77 -18.75
#